data_AF-A0A838EKW1-F1
#
_entry.id   AF-A0A838EKW1-F1
#
_cell.length_a   1.000
_cell.length_b   1.000
_cell.length_c   1.000
_cell.angle_alpha   90.00
_cell.angle_beta   90.00
_cell.angle_gamma   90.00
#
_symmetry.space_group_name_H-M   'P 1'
#
loop_
_entity.id
_entity.type
_entity.pdbx_description
1 polymer ?
#
loop_
_entity_poly.entity_id
_entity_poly.type
_entity_poly.pdbx_seq_one_letter_code
_entity_poly.pdbx_strand_id
1 'polypeptide(L)'
;MYRFKGFDSAQCGDSMSALEAMVNAWMDADRPRIRQMCQTMRGEHILLSFVYEDLHELEQRVMAQTQTGVTGSFSRLFDEELNEDRPTSPRVPVTPPPMH
;
A
#
# COMPACT_ATOMS: atom_id res chain seq x y z
N MET A 1 6.75 1.19 -7.09
CA MET A 1 6.72 1.23 -8.57
C MET A 1 5.75 0.15 -9.09
N TYR A 2 5.15 0.26 -10.29
CA TYR A 2 4.32 -0.83 -10.84
C TYR A 2 5.21 -1.97 -11.34
N ARG A 3 4.81 -3.21 -11.04
CA ARG A 3 5.50 -4.44 -11.42
C ARG A 3 4.55 -5.41 -12.11
N PHE A 4 5.13 -6.36 -12.84
CA PHE A 4 4.41 -7.39 -13.57
C PHE A 4 4.86 -8.79 -13.10
N LYS A 5 3.92 -9.72 -12.95
CA LYS A 5 4.21 -11.14 -12.72
C LYS A 5 3.22 -12.03 -13.47
N GLY A 6 3.72 -13.07 -14.12
CA GLY A 6 2.92 -14.06 -14.84
C GLY A 6 3.06 -15.45 -14.25
N PHE A 7 1.99 -16.23 -14.32
CA PHE A 7 1.93 -17.64 -13.94
C PHE A 7 1.34 -18.44 -15.09
N ASP A 8 1.91 -19.60 -15.39
CA ASP A 8 1.51 -20.46 -16.50
C ASP A 8 1.22 -21.87 -15.97
N SER A 9 0.01 -22.36 -16.26
CA SER A 9 -0.38 -23.74 -15.92
C SER A 9 0.54 -24.82 -16.52
N ALA A 10 1.22 -24.56 -17.64
CA ALA A 10 2.17 -25.50 -18.23
C ALA A 10 3.36 -25.80 -17.29
N GLN A 11 3.73 -24.83 -16.44
CA GLN A 11 4.78 -25.00 -15.43
C GLN A 11 4.29 -25.79 -14.20
N CYS A 12 2.98 -25.99 -14.11
CA CYS A 12 2.29 -26.63 -12.99
C CYS A 12 1.85 -28.06 -13.33
N GLY A 13 2.38 -28.63 -14.42
CA GLY A 13 2.00 -29.97 -14.91
C GLY A 13 0.52 -30.06 -15.27
N ASP A 14 -0.05 -28.98 -15.81
CA ASP A 14 -1.47 -28.84 -16.19
C ASP A 14 -2.47 -29.02 -15.03
N SER A 15 -1.97 -29.02 -13.79
CA SER A 15 -2.81 -29.04 -12.61
C SER A 15 -3.22 -27.63 -12.22
N MET A 16 -4.52 -27.35 -12.33
CA MET A 16 -5.11 -26.09 -11.88
C MET A 16 -4.84 -25.83 -10.39
N SER A 17 -4.87 -26.88 -9.56
CA SER A 17 -4.59 -26.77 -8.13
C SER A 17 -3.13 -26.42 -7.83
N ALA A 18 -2.18 -26.90 -8.64
CA ALA A 18 -0.78 -26.53 -8.50
C ALA A 18 -0.54 -25.07 -8.91
N LEU A 19 -1.21 -24.59 -9.97
CA LEU A 19 -1.19 -23.19 -10.37
C LEU A 19 -1.74 -22.28 -9.25
N GLU A 20 -2.90 -22.65 -8.70
CA GLU A 20 -3.52 -21.93 -7.58
C GLU A 20 -2.59 -21.88 -6.36
N ALA A 21 -2.01 -23.01 -5.96
CA ALA A 21 -1.10 -23.08 -4.83
C ALA A 21 0.13 -22.16 -5.03
N MET A 22 0.67 -22.08 -6.25
CA MET A 22 1.80 -21.23 -6.58
C MET A 22 1.44 -19.74 -6.51
N VAL A 23 0.27 -19.36 -7.02
CA VAL A 23 -0.23 -17.98 -6.93
C VAL A 23 -0.49 -17.61 -5.47
N ASN A 24 -1.14 -18.49 -4.69
CA ASN A 24 -1.42 -18.25 -3.28
C ASN A 24 -0.12 -18.11 -2.47
N ALA A 25 0.86 -19.00 -2.68
CA ALA A 25 2.15 -18.90 -2.01
C ALA A 25 2.86 -17.56 -2.29
N TRP A 26 2.75 -17.05 -3.53
CA TRP A 26 3.27 -15.73 -3.87
C TRP A 26 2.49 -14.60 -3.18
N MET A 27 1.16 -14.65 -3.20
CA MET A 27 0.31 -13.64 -2.58
C MET A 27 0.55 -13.55 -1.06
N ASP A 28 0.79 -14.69 -0.41
CA ASP A 28 1.05 -14.75 1.03
C ASP A 28 2.44 -14.24 1.39
N ALA A 29 3.46 -14.55 0.58
CA ALA A 29 4.85 -14.16 0.81
C ALA A 29 5.08 -12.67 0.56
N ASP A 30 4.66 -12.18 -0.61
CA ASP A 30 4.99 -10.82 -1.06
C ASP A 30 3.90 -9.81 -0.72
N ARG A 31 2.68 -10.29 -0.37
CA ARG A 31 1.48 -9.47 -0.12
C ARG A 31 1.31 -8.33 -1.12
N PRO A 32 1.40 -8.61 -2.43
CA PRO A 32 1.44 -7.57 -3.45
C PRO A 32 0.10 -6.84 -3.51
N ARG A 33 0.13 -5.51 -3.69
CA ARG A 33 -1.09 -4.75 -3.94
C ARG A 33 -1.47 -4.89 -5.41
N ILE A 34 -2.36 -5.83 -5.72
CA ILE A 34 -2.82 -6.08 -7.08
C ILE A 34 -3.59 -4.86 -7.63
N ARG A 35 -3.26 -4.44 -8.85
CA ARG A 35 -3.87 -3.32 -9.56
C ARG A 35 -4.69 -3.78 -10.74
N GLN A 36 -4.17 -4.77 -11.46
CA GLN A 36 -4.86 -5.41 -12.57
C GLN A 36 -4.48 -6.89 -12.60
N MET A 37 -5.46 -7.72 -12.92
CA MET A 37 -5.28 -9.13 -13.21
C MET A 37 -5.93 -9.43 -14.56
N CYS A 38 -5.25 -10.23 -15.37
CA CYS A 38 -5.78 -10.74 -16.62
C CYS A 38 -5.53 -12.24 -16.69
N GLN A 39 -6.51 -12.96 -17.23
CA GLN A 39 -6.39 -14.37 -17.56
C GLN A 39 -6.47 -14.51 -19.08
N THR A 40 -5.58 -15.30 -19.64
CA THR A 40 -5.59 -15.66 -21.06
C THR A 40 -5.41 -17.17 -21.23
N MET A 41 -5.88 -17.69 -22.36
CA MET A 41 -5.68 -19.09 -22.74
C MET A 41 -4.63 -19.17 -23.85
N ARG A 42 -3.70 -20.12 -23.74
CA ARG A 42 -2.71 -20.45 -24.77
C ARG A 42 -2.77 -21.95 -25.04
N GLY A 43 -3.63 -22.35 -25.98
CA GLY A 43 -4.00 -23.75 -26.16
C GLY A 43 -4.76 -24.25 -24.93
N GLU A 44 -4.32 -25.38 -24.37
CA GLU A 44 -4.92 -25.98 -23.15
C GLU A 44 -4.41 -25.33 -21.85
N HIS A 45 -3.44 -24.41 -21.95
CA HIS A 45 -2.82 -23.80 -20.78
C HIS A 45 -3.44 -22.43 -20.46
N ILE A 46 -3.69 -22.20 -19.17
CA ILE A 46 -4.08 -20.90 -18.61
C ILE A 46 -2.82 -20.09 -18.26
N LEU A 47 -2.79 -18.84 -18.69
CA LEU A 47 -1.87 -17.81 -18.22
C LEU A 47 -2.60 -16.82 -17.32
N LEU A 48 -2.06 -16.59 -16.13
CA LEU A 48 -2.49 -15.52 -15.22
C LEU A 48 -1.43 -14.43 -15.20
N SER A 49 -1.83 -13.19 -15.43
CA SER A 49 -0.94 -12.03 -15.48
C SER A 49 -1.41 -10.99 -14.48
N PHE A 50 -0.49 -10.51 -13.65
CA PHE A 50 -0.75 -9.55 -12.59
C PHE A 50 0.11 -8.31 -12.78
N VAL A 51 -0.53 -7.14 -12.74
CA VAL A 51 0.12 -5.85 -12.51
C VAL A 51 -0.13 -5.46 -11.06
N TYR A 52 0.94 -5.17 -10.31
CA TYR A 52 0.87 -4.91 -8.87
C TYR A 52 1.83 -3.80 -8.44
N GLU A 53 1.59 -3.22 -7.27
CA GLU A 53 2.53 -2.34 -6.60
C GLU A 53 3.33 -3.12 -5.55
N ASP A 54 4.65 -2.92 -5.55
CA ASP A 54 5.50 -3.38 -4.46
C ASP A 54 5.38 -2.42 -3.27
N LEU A 55 4.82 -2.92 -2.16
CA LEU A 55 4.64 -2.18 -0.92
C LEU A 55 5.95 -2.06 -0.13
N HIS A 56 6.88 -3.00 -0.29
CA HIS A 56 8.15 -2.98 0.45
C HIS A 56 9.07 -1.85 -0.01
N GLU A 57 9.01 -1.44 -1.27
CA GLU A 57 9.71 -0.24 -1.75
C GLU A 57 9.21 1.04 -1.05
N LEU A 58 7.91 1.11 -0.73
CA LEU A 58 7.34 2.26 -0.03
C LEU A 58 7.77 2.27 1.44
N GLU A 59 7.70 1.11 2.11
CA GLU A 59 8.14 0.95 3.50
C GLU A 59 9.64 1.24 3.66
N GLN A 60 10.49 0.73 2.76
CA GLN A 60 11.94 1.01 2.80
C GLN A 60 12.27 2.49 2.65
N ARG A 61 11.54 3.22 1.78
CA ARG A 61 11.72 4.68 1.64
C ARG A 61 11.32 5.42 2.91
N VAL A 62 10.22 5.02 3.54
CA VAL A 62 9.78 5.60 4.82
C VAL A 62 10.80 5.30 5.93
N MET A 63 11.32 4.07 6.01
CA MET A 63 12.34 3.71 7.00
C MET A 63 13.67 4.44 6.76
N ALA A 64 14.10 4.59 5.51
CA ALA A 64 15.32 5.34 5.17
C ALA A 64 15.19 6.83 5.49
N GLN A 65 14.02 7.43 5.28
CA GLN A 65 13.73 8.82 5.71
C GLN A 65 13.69 8.95 7.24
N THR A 66 13.16 7.94 7.94
CA THR A 66 13.13 7.92 9.40
C THR A 66 14.54 7.78 9.99
N GLN A 67 15.44 7.05 9.34
CA GLN A 67 16.83 6.87 9.79
C GLN A 67 17.75 8.06 9.46
N THR A 68 17.45 8.85 8.42
CA THR A 68 18.23 10.06 8.08
C THR A 68 17.75 11.33 8.79
N GLY A 69 16.63 11.26 9.51
CA GLY A 69 16.10 12.36 10.33
C GLY A 69 16.56 12.39 11.80
N VAL A 70 17.40 11.45 12.25
CA VAL A 70 17.83 11.34 13.68
C VAL A 70 19.29 11.74 13.89
N THR A 71 19.76 12.76 13.17
CA THR A 71 20.95 13.53 13.58
C THR A 71 20.72 15.00 13.27
N GLY A 72 19.81 15.63 14.00
CA GLY A 72 19.56 17.06 13.84
C GLY A 72 18.33 17.58 14.56
N SER A 73 18.31 17.49 15.90
CA SER A 73 17.58 18.41 16.77
C SER A 73 16.09 18.64 16.45
N PHE A 74 15.18 17.81 16.97
CA PHE A 74 13.93 18.29 17.59
C PHE A 74 13.54 17.33 18.73
N SER A 75 14.20 17.54 19.87
CA SER A 75 13.76 17.07 21.16
C SER A 75 12.58 17.94 21.61
N ARG A 76 11.55 17.30 22.18
CA ARG A 76 10.39 17.86 22.93
C ARG A 76 9.15 18.22 22.12
N LEU A 77 8.24 17.27 21.98
CA LEU A 77 6.78 17.48 22.15
C LEU A 77 6.23 16.17 22.77
N PHE A 78 6.31 16.05 24.10
CA PHE A 78 5.19 16.26 25.03
C PHE A 78 4.31 15.01 25.15
N ASP A 79 4.79 14.12 26.03
CA ASP A 79 3.96 13.36 26.96
C ASP A 79 3.42 14.38 27.98
N GLU A 80 2.12 14.65 27.98
CA GLU A 80 1.42 15.20 29.15
C GLU A 80 -0.05 14.80 29.07
N GLU A 81 -0.36 13.73 29.81
CA GLU A 81 -1.68 13.36 30.27
C GLU A 81 -2.25 14.50 31.14
N LEU A 82 -3.25 15.25 30.65
CA LEU A 82 -3.96 16.22 31.48
C LEU A 82 -5.46 16.30 31.13
N ASN A 83 -6.23 15.62 31.98
CA ASN A 83 -7.51 16.02 32.59
C ASN A 83 -8.65 16.67 31.76
N GLU A 84 -9.85 16.19 32.11
CA GLU A 84 -11.18 16.76 31.88
C GLU A 84 -11.26 18.30 31.95
N ASP A 85 -12.01 18.93 31.03
CA ASP A 85 -13.24 19.70 31.30
C ASP A 85 -13.73 20.47 30.03
N ARG A 86 -15.02 20.39 29.73
CA ARG A 86 -15.76 21.15 28.68
C ARG A 86 -16.34 22.43 29.34
N PRO A 87 -16.91 23.48 28.68
CA PRO A 87 -16.96 23.97 27.29
C PRO A 87 -16.54 25.46 27.13
N THR A 88 -16.45 26.01 25.91
CA THR A 88 -17.28 27.14 25.41
C THR A 88 -16.74 27.73 24.09
N SER A 89 -17.64 27.89 23.13
CA SER A 89 -17.44 28.66 21.88
C SER A 89 -17.08 30.13 22.18
N PRO A 90 -16.31 30.81 21.31
CA PRO A 90 -16.89 32.03 20.74
C PRO A 90 -16.58 32.27 19.25
N ARG A 91 -17.67 32.40 18.48
CA ARG A 91 -17.91 33.33 17.35
C ARG A 91 -16.79 33.59 16.34
N VAL A 92 -16.94 32.97 15.18
CA VAL A 92 -16.34 33.39 13.90
C VAL A 92 -16.87 34.79 13.52
N PRO A 93 -16.03 35.79 13.19
CA PRO A 93 -16.50 36.98 12.50
C PRO A 93 -16.68 36.68 11.01
N VAL A 94 -17.92 36.80 10.53
CA VAL A 94 -18.29 36.82 9.11
C VAL A 94 -17.88 38.18 8.55
N THR A 95 -16.91 38.22 7.65
CA THR A 95 -16.67 39.38 6.76
C THR A 95 -16.98 38.97 5.33
N PRO A 96 -18.06 39.50 4.69
CA PRO A 96 -18.29 39.28 3.28
C PRO A 96 -17.36 40.16 2.42
N PRO A 97 -16.96 39.71 1.21
CA PRO A 97 -16.04 40.47 0.34
C PRO A 97 -16.75 41.63 -0.38
N PRO A 98 -16.03 42.73 -0.69
CA PRO A 98 -16.56 43.85 -1.44
C PRO A 98 -16.71 43.52 -2.93
N MET A 99 -17.89 43.81 -3.49
CA MET A 99 -18.15 43.78 -4.92
C MET A 99 -17.59 45.05 -5.56
N HIS A 100 -16.82 44.91 -6.65
CA HIS A 100 -16.40 46.03 -7.47
C HIS A 100 -16.51 45.68 -8.96
#